data_AF-A0A091SL81-F1
#
_entry.id   AF-A0A091SL81-F1
#
_cell.length_a   1.000
_cell.length_b   1.000
_cell.length_c   1.000
_cell.angle_alpha   90.00
_cell.angle_beta   90.00
_cell.angle_gamma   90.00
#
_symmetry.space_group_name_H-M   'P 1'
#
loop_
_entity.id
_entity.type
_entity.pdbx_description
1 polymer ?
#
loop_
_entity_poly.entity_id
_entity_poly.type
_entity_poly.pdbx_seq_one_letter_code
_entity_poly.pdbx_strand_id
1 'polypeptide(L)'
;MPEDLPKTFERCAEMLKQKLLSYQNQADVYYNSCLTEFQDQLKLLEKELPYVSQLAVDSLLKEHKQKLSYSTGQIRHRFNKQLENWESMKAVHKNQLRPSLGRPDNLVHLDALCQEEIKRQKDQADGIHLNTQMLQNCAAECAQNFVSALAAFTEKLLLELDESVTIDDVQVASK
;
A
#
# COMPACT_ATOMS: atom_id res chain seq x y z
N MET A 1 62.86 -31.25 26.35
CA MET A 1 63.11 -30.57 25.05
C MET A 1 62.14 -31.20 24.06
N PRO A 2 61.35 -30.45 23.28
CA PRO A 2 60.40 -31.07 22.37
C PRO A 2 61.18 -31.88 21.33
N GLU A 3 60.94 -33.19 21.28
CA GLU A 3 61.65 -34.13 20.39
C GLU A 3 61.29 -33.94 18.90
N ASP A 4 60.31 -33.08 18.61
CA ASP A 4 59.74 -32.88 17.27
C ASP A 4 60.36 -31.74 16.46
N LEU A 5 61.37 -31.03 16.99
CA LEU A 5 62.01 -29.93 16.25
C LEU A 5 63.09 -30.47 15.30
N PRO A 6 63.02 -30.17 13.99
CA PRO A 6 64.00 -30.63 13.03
C PRO A 6 65.41 -30.17 13.37
N LYS A 7 66.38 -31.09 13.28
CA LYS A 7 67.78 -30.86 13.70
C LYS A 7 68.59 -30.00 12.73
N THR A 8 68.08 -29.72 11.53
CA THR A 8 68.74 -28.90 10.50
C THR A 8 67.84 -27.75 10.06
N PHE A 9 68.45 -26.64 9.66
CA PHE A 9 67.74 -25.47 9.16
C PHE A 9 66.85 -25.81 7.96
N GLU A 10 67.35 -26.59 7.01
CA GLU A 10 66.60 -27.02 5.81
C GLU A 10 65.32 -27.75 6.20
N ARG A 11 65.39 -28.67 7.17
CA ARG A 11 64.24 -29.48 7.58
C ARG A 11 63.23 -28.66 8.40
N CYS A 12 63.70 -27.65 9.14
CA CYS A 12 62.84 -26.64 9.76
C CYS A 12 62.12 -25.79 8.72
N ALA A 13 62.84 -25.32 7.69
CA ALA A 13 62.28 -24.54 6.60
C ALA A 13 61.25 -25.33 5.78
N GLU A 14 61.51 -26.60 5.49
CA GLU A 14 60.56 -27.51 4.84
C GLU A 14 59.30 -27.74 5.67
N MET A 15 59.44 -28.00 6.97
CA MET A 15 58.29 -28.16 7.87
C MET A 15 57.44 -26.90 7.94
N LEU A 16 58.07 -25.72 8.03
CA LEU A 16 57.37 -24.43 8.01
C LEU A 16 56.62 -24.23 6.70
N LYS A 17 57.28 -24.49 5.56
CA LYS A 17 56.66 -24.42 4.22
C LYS A 17 55.45 -25.34 4.11
N GLN A 18 55.55 -26.58 4.60
CA GLN A 18 54.43 -27.53 4.60
C GLN A 18 53.25 -27.04 5.45
N LYS A 19 53.52 -26.49 6.64
CA LYS A 19 52.47 -25.91 7.49
C LYS A 19 51.80 -24.71 6.83
N LEU A 20 52.57 -23.81 6.23
CA LEU A 20 52.04 -22.65 5.51
C LEU A 20 51.16 -23.06 4.33
N LEU A 21 51.59 -24.04 3.52
CA LEU A 21 50.78 -24.60 2.43
C LEU A 21 49.48 -25.26 2.94
N SER A 22 49.54 -25.97 4.07
CA SER A 22 48.36 -26.57 4.69
C SER A 22 47.36 -25.50 5.15
N TYR A 23 47.84 -24.43 5.79
CA TYR A 23 46.97 -23.32 6.20
C TYR A 23 46.38 -22.57 5.01
N GLN A 24 47.16 -22.35 3.95
CA GLN A 24 46.67 -21.77 2.71
C GLN A 24 45.53 -22.62 2.13
N ASN A 25 45.74 -23.93 1.98
CA ASN A 25 44.72 -24.83 1.46
C ASN A 25 43.46 -24.86 2.32
N GLN A 26 43.59 -24.85 3.66
CA GLN A 26 42.44 -24.79 4.56
C GLN A 26 41.68 -23.47 4.43
N ALA A 27 42.40 -22.34 4.30
CA ALA A 27 41.80 -21.03 4.09
C ALA A 27 41.04 -20.98 2.76
N ASP A 28 41.60 -21.53 1.68
CA ASP A 28 40.97 -21.59 0.36
C ASP A 28 39.70 -22.45 0.39
N VAL A 29 39.76 -23.63 1.03
CA VAL A 29 38.58 -24.51 1.19
C VAL A 29 37.47 -23.82 1.98
N TYR A 30 37.82 -23.16 3.10
CA TYR A 30 36.85 -22.43 3.90
C TYR A 30 36.24 -21.26 3.13
N TYR A 31 37.07 -20.46 2.46
CA TYR A 31 36.63 -19.35 1.63
C TYR A 31 35.66 -19.78 0.53
N ASN A 32 35.99 -20.85 -0.20
CA ASN A 32 35.11 -21.43 -1.23
C ASN A 32 33.79 -21.95 -0.66
N SER A 33 33.82 -22.54 0.54
CA SER A 33 32.60 -22.98 1.24
C SER A 33 31.70 -21.78 1.58
N CYS A 34 32.27 -20.70 2.11
CA CYS A 34 31.52 -19.47 2.42
C CYS A 34 30.95 -18.82 1.16
N LEU A 35 31.71 -18.78 0.06
CA LEU A 35 31.21 -18.29 -1.23
C LEU A 35 30.02 -19.10 -1.72
N THR A 36 30.10 -20.43 -1.64
CA THR A 36 29.01 -21.33 -2.06
C THR A 36 27.76 -21.10 -1.22
N GLU A 37 27.92 -21.04 0.11
CA GLU A 37 26.81 -20.79 1.02
C GLU A 37 26.15 -19.43 0.76
N PHE A 38 26.96 -18.37 0.57
CA PHE A 38 26.46 -17.04 0.26
C PHE A 38 25.69 -17.01 -1.07
N GLN A 39 26.21 -17.66 -2.12
CA GLN A 39 25.51 -17.78 -3.40
C GLN A 39 24.17 -18.50 -3.24
N ASP A 40 24.09 -19.55 -2.42
CA ASP A 40 22.84 -20.27 -2.20
C ASP A 40 21.81 -19.43 -1.44
N GLN A 41 22.25 -18.63 -0.46
CA GLN A 41 21.38 -17.65 0.21
C GLN A 41 20.87 -16.59 -0.76
N LEU A 42 21.75 -16.08 -1.63
CA LEU A 42 21.39 -15.06 -2.60
C LEU A 42 20.40 -15.58 -3.65
N LYS A 43 20.58 -16.82 -4.14
CA LYS A 43 19.60 -17.51 -5.01
C LYS A 43 18.22 -17.63 -4.35
N LEU A 44 18.18 -17.87 -3.04
CA LEU A 44 16.91 -17.92 -2.31
C LEU A 44 16.28 -16.53 -2.23
N LEU A 45 17.07 -15.51 -1.90
CA LEU A 45 16.60 -14.13 -1.88
C LEU A 45 16.01 -13.70 -3.23
N GLU A 46 16.73 -13.92 -4.33
CA GLU A 46 16.28 -13.58 -5.69
C GLU A 46 14.96 -14.27 -6.07
N LYS A 47 14.77 -15.52 -5.61
CA LYS A 47 13.51 -16.25 -5.83
C LYS A 47 12.34 -15.67 -5.04
N GLU A 48 12.60 -15.15 -3.84
CA GLU A 48 11.57 -14.58 -2.96
C GLU A 48 11.25 -13.11 -3.29
N LEU A 49 12.19 -12.41 -3.93
CA LEU A 49 12.12 -10.99 -4.25
C LEU A 49 10.84 -10.54 -5.00
N PRO A 50 10.32 -11.30 -5.99
CA PRO A 50 9.07 -10.95 -6.64
C PRO A 50 7.87 -10.99 -5.68
N TYR A 51 7.84 -11.94 -4.73
CA TYR A 51 6.77 -12.05 -3.74
C TYR A 51 6.82 -10.90 -2.74
N VAL A 52 8.03 -10.51 -2.30
CA VAL A 52 8.22 -9.35 -1.43
C VAL A 52 7.75 -8.07 -2.13
N SER A 53 8.14 -7.89 -3.39
CA SER A 53 7.72 -6.75 -4.22
C SER A 53 6.20 -6.69 -4.36
N GLN A 54 5.56 -7.83 -4.66
CA GLN A 54 4.11 -7.92 -4.78
C GLN A 54 3.41 -7.63 -3.46
N LEU A 55 3.90 -8.18 -2.34
CA LEU A 55 3.33 -7.94 -1.02
C LEU A 55 3.37 -6.45 -0.64
N ALA A 56 4.45 -5.76 -0.98
CA ALA A 56 4.58 -4.33 -0.72
C ALA A 56 3.60 -3.49 -1.56
N VAL A 57 3.41 -3.82 -2.84
CA VAL A 57 2.39 -3.18 -3.70
C VAL A 57 0.97 -3.47 -3.19
N ASP A 58 0.69 -4.71 -2.81
CA ASP A 58 -0.62 -5.11 -2.28
C ASP A 58 -0.94 -4.39 -0.96
N SER A 59 0.07 -4.20 -0.10
CA SER A 59 -0.04 -3.42 1.13
C SER A 59 -0.41 -1.97 0.83
N LEU A 60 0.29 -1.33 -0.11
CA LEU A 60 0.00 0.04 -0.55
C LEU A 60 -1.42 0.16 -1.12
N LEU A 61 -1.83 -0.77 -1.98
CA LEU A 61 -3.17 -0.82 -2.55
C LEU A 61 -4.24 -0.97 -1.46
N LYS A 62 -4.00 -1.84 -0.47
CA LYS A 62 -4.91 -2.05 0.65
C LYS A 62 -5.10 -0.78 1.48
N GLU A 63 -4.01 -0.08 1.79
CA GLU A 63 -4.06 1.19 2.52
C GLU A 63 -4.91 2.24 1.78
N HIS A 64 -4.65 2.43 0.48
CA HIS A 64 -5.40 3.41 -0.31
C HIS A 64 -6.87 3.02 -0.50
N LYS A 65 -7.20 1.73 -0.63
CA LYS A 65 -8.58 1.24 -0.64
C LYS A 65 -9.30 1.54 0.68
N GLN A 66 -8.62 1.36 1.82
CA GLN A 66 -9.18 1.67 3.13
C GLN A 66 -9.46 3.17 3.28
N LYS A 67 -8.53 4.04 2.86
CA LYS A 67 -8.72 5.50 2.83
C LYS A 67 -9.94 5.89 1.97
N LEU A 68 -10.05 5.35 0.76
CA LEU A 68 -11.20 5.60 -0.12
C LEU A 68 -12.52 5.14 0.52
N SER A 69 -12.54 3.92 1.08
CA SER A 69 -13.72 3.37 1.76
C SER A 69 -14.15 4.25 2.94
N TYR A 70 -13.20 4.72 3.75
CA TYR A 70 -13.46 5.58 4.88
C TYR A 70 -14.04 6.94 4.45
N SER A 71 -13.38 7.62 3.49
CA SER A 71 -13.81 8.93 3.01
C SER A 71 -15.19 8.88 2.33
N THR A 72 -15.42 7.91 1.44
CA THR A 72 -16.73 7.71 0.81
C THR A 72 -17.81 7.31 1.82
N GLY A 73 -17.45 6.51 2.83
CA GLY A 73 -18.34 6.18 3.95
C GLY A 73 -18.80 7.42 4.72
N GLN A 74 -17.90 8.36 5.00
CA GLN A 74 -18.25 9.63 5.64
C GLN A 74 -19.18 10.49 4.79
N ILE A 75 -18.92 10.60 3.48
CA ILE A 75 -19.76 11.36 2.56
C ILE A 75 -21.18 10.77 2.54
N ARG A 76 -21.29 9.45 2.36
CA ARG A 76 -22.58 8.74 2.37
C ARG A 76 -23.31 8.90 3.69
N HIS A 77 -22.62 8.82 4.82
CA HIS A 77 -23.23 9.00 6.14
C HIS A 77 -23.86 10.39 6.30
N ARG A 78 -23.15 11.44 5.87
CA ARG A 78 -23.67 12.82 5.91
C ARG A 78 -24.87 12.99 4.99
N PHE A 79 -24.80 12.44 3.78
CA PHE A 79 -25.90 12.50 2.82
C PHE A 79 -27.14 11.75 3.31
N ASN A 80 -26.98 10.57 3.91
CA ASN A 80 -28.11 9.79 4.44
C ASN A 80 -28.87 10.56 5.52
N LYS A 81 -28.18 11.28 6.41
CA LYS A 81 -28.83 12.16 7.40
C LYS A 81 -29.64 13.27 6.74
N GLN A 82 -29.13 13.88 5.66
CA GLN A 82 -29.87 14.88 4.92
C GLN A 82 -31.10 14.28 4.23
N LEU A 83 -30.95 13.07 3.68
CA LEU A 83 -32.04 12.33 3.05
C LEU A 83 -33.18 12.02 4.04
N GLU A 84 -32.84 11.55 5.23
CA GLU A 84 -33.80 11.33 6.32
C GLU A 84 -34.55 12.62 6.68
N ASN A 85 -33.84 13.75 6.76
CA ASN A 85 -34.46 15.05 7.03
C ASN A 85 -35.44 15.47 5.92
N TRP A 86 -35.07 15.30 4.65
CA TRP A 86 -35.97 15.63 3.53
C TRP A 86 -37.20 14.72 3.48
N GLU A 87 -37.06 13.43 3.76
CA GLU A 87 -38.21 12.50 3.85
C GLU A 87 -39.12 12.82 5.03
N SER A 88 -38.55 13.21 6.18
CA SER A 88 -39.32 13.68 7.33
C SER A 88 -40.12 14.95 7.01
N MET A 89 -39.49 15.95 6.37
CA MET A 89 -40.19 17.17 5.93
C MET A 89 -41.29 16.88 4.90
N LYS A 90 -41.03 15.98 3.95
CA LYS A 90 -42.02 15.53 2.97
C LYS A 90 -43.22 14.87 3.65
N ALA A 91 -43.00 14.05 4.68
CA ALA A 91 -44.08 13.47 5.48
C ALA A 91 -44.90 14.54 6.22
N VAL A 92 -44.24 15.56 6.78
CA VAL A 92 -44.91 16.71 7.39
C VAL A 92 -45.78 17.45 6.37
N HIS A 93 -45.24 17.80 5.19
CA HIS A 93 -46.01 18.47 4.13
C HIS A 93 -47.22 17.63 3.70
N LYS A 94 -47.03 16.31 3.54
CA LYS A 94 -48.11 15.38 3.22
C LYS A 94 -49.22 15.38 4.28
N ASN A 95 -48.88 15.45 5.56
CA ASN A 95 -49.85 15.48 6.66
C ASN A 95 -50.62 16.82 6.75
N GLN A 96 -50.09 17.88 6.14
CA GLN A 96 -50.77 19.17 6.04
C GLN A 96 -51.80 19.20 4.90
N LEU A 97 -51.73 18.27 3.93
CA LEU A 97 -52.72 18.14 2.87
C LEU A 97 -54.07 17.66 3.42
N ARG A 98 -54.93 18.61 3.79
CA ARG A 98 -56.28 18.37 4.32
C ARG A 98 -57.34 18.86 3.33
N PRO A 99 -58.54 18.23 3.27
CA PRO A 99 -59.63 18.68 2.39
C PRO A 99 -60.02 20.15 2.57
N SER A 100 -59.79 20.71 3.77
CA SER A 100 -60.05 22.12 4.06
C SER A 100 -59.21 23.09 3.23
N LEU A 101 -58.05 22.68 2.72
CA LEU A 101 -57.20 23.53 1.87
C LEU A 101 -57.82 23.87 0.51
N GLY A 102 -58.81 23.09 0.05
CA GLY A 102 -59.53 23.37 -1.20
C GLY A 102 -60.57 24.48 -1.11
N ARG A 103 -60.75 25.10 0.06
CA ARG A 103 -61.69 26.21 0.25
C ARG A 103 -61.09 27.53 -0.21
N PRO A 104 -61.88 28.46 -0.80
CA PRO A 104 -61.38 29.77 -1.24
C PRO A 104 -60.62 30.55 -0.15
N ASP A 105 -61.10 30.48 1.10
CA ASP A 105 -60.49 31.17 2.24
C ASP A 105 -59.08 30.65 2.61
N ASN A 106 -58.71 29.46 2.15
CA ASN A 106 -57.44 28.80 2.47
C ASN A 106 -56.43 28.80 1.32
N LEU A 107 -56.70 29.50 0.21
CA LEU A 107 -55.82 29.56 -0.96
C LEU A 107 -54.39 30.01 -0.61
N VAL A 108 -54.25 30.97 0.31
CA VAL A 108 -52.94 31.46 0.77
C VAL A 108 -52.14 30.37 1.49
N HIS A 109 -52.81 29.54 2.31
CA HIS A 109 -52.16 28.43 3.00
C HIS A 109 -51.78 27.31 2.04
N LEU A 110 -52.60 27.05 1.02
CA LEU A 110 -52.29 26.08 -0.02
C LEU A 110 -51.07 26.51 -0.83
N ASP A 111 -51.01 27.78 -1.26
CA ASP A 111 -49.87 28.32 -2.00
C ASP A 111 -48.58 28.26 -1.17
N ALA A 112 -48.64 28.66 0.12
CA ALA A 112 -47.49 28.55 1.02
C ALA A 112 -46.95 27.12 1.12
N LEU A 113 -47.83 26.12 1.30
CA LEU A 113 -47.44 24.71 1.35
C LEU A 113 -46.85 24.23 0.01
N CYS A 114 -47.39 24.69 -1.13
CA CYS A 114 -46.81 24.41 -2.44
C CYS A 114 -45.41 24.99 -2.58
N GLN A 115 -45.17 26.24 -2.16
CA GLN A 115 -43.85 26.87 -2.21
C GLN A 115 -42.84 26.15 -1.30
N GLU A 116 -43.25 25.73 -0.10
CA GLU A 116 -42.40 24.95 0.80
C GLU A 116 -42.00 23.59 0.21
N GLU A 117 -42.93 22.90 -0.46
CA GLU A 117 -42.63 21.62 -1.11
C GLU A 117 -41.76 21.78 -2.36
N ILE A 118 -41.98 22.82 -3.16
CA ILE A 118 -41.10 23.17 -4.30
C ILE A 118 -39.68 23.42 -3.80
N LYS A 119 -39.53 24.19 -2.72
CA LYS A 119 -38.24 24.45 -2.09
C LYS A 119 -37.58 23.15 -1.60
N ARG A 120 -38.31 22.31 -0.85
CA ARG A 120 -37.79 21.01 -0.36
C ARG A 120 -37.31 20.11 -1.50
N GLN A 121 -38.07 20.04 -2.61
CA GLN A 121 -37.70 19.26 -3.79
C GLN A 121 -36.42 19.79 -4.44
N LYS A 122 -36.31 21.12 -4.57
CA LYS A 122 -35.11 21.76 -5.10
C LYS A 122 -33.90 21.49 -4.21
N ASP A 123 -34.03 21.71 -2.91
CA ASP A 123 -32.96 21.46 -1.93
C ASP A 123 -32.50 19.98 -1.96
N GLN A 124 -33.44 19.03 -2.11
CA GLN A 124 -33.12 17.61 -2.27
C GLN A 124 -32.37 17.33 -3.57
N ALA A 125 -32.81 17.90 -4.70
CA ALA A 125 -32.16 17.73 -6.00
C ALA A 125 -30.73 18.31 -6.00
N ASP A 126 -30.57 19.52 -5.48
CA ASP A 126 -29.27 20.19 -5.33
C ASP A 126 -28.35 19.38 -4.40
N GLY A 127 -28.89 18.84 -3.31
CA GLY A 127 -28.17 17.97 -2.38
C GLY A 127 -27.71 16.65 -3.00
N ILE A 128 -28.54 16.02 -3.84
CA ILE A 128 -28.15 14.82 -4.61
C ILE A 128 -26.99 15.14 -5.55
N HIS A 129 -27.10 16.24 -6.30
CA HIS A 129 -26.05 16.67 -7.22
C HIS A 129 -24.73 16.94 -6.48
N LEU A 130 -24.79 17.68 -5.37
CA LEU A 130 -23.63 17.98 -4.54
C LEU A 130 -22.98 16.69 -4.00
N ASN A 131 -23.77 15.75 -3.48
CA ASN A 131 -23.26 14.48 -2.98
C ASN A 131 -22.56 13.66 -4.09
N THR A 132 -23.15 13.60 -5.29
CA THR A 132 -22.51 12.95 -6.44
C THR A 132 -21.17 13.62 -6.78
N GLN A 133 -21.12 14.95 -6.81
CA GLN A 133 -19.89 15.70 -7.05
C GLN A 133 -18.83 15.43 -5.96
N MET A 134 -19.23 15.39 -4.69
CA MET A 134 -18.33 15.08 -3.58
C MET A 134 -17.74 13.67 -3.70
N LEU A 135 -18.55 12.67 -4.08
CA LEU A 135 -18.08 11.31 -4.31
C LEU A 135 -17.10 11.22 -5.48
N GLN A 136 -17.38 11.92 -6.58
CA GLN A 136 -16.50 11.98 -7.75
C GLN A 136 -15.16 12.65 -7.40
N ASN A 137 -15.18 13.78 -6.72
CA ASN A 137 -13.98 14.49 -6.28
C ASN A 137 -13.15 13.62 -5.32
N CYS A 138 -13.80 12.97 -4.35
CA CYS A 138 -13.13 12.06 -3.43
C CYS A 138 -12.47 10.89 -4.17
N ALA A 139 -13.15 10.30 -5.15
CA ALA A 139 -12.60 9.20 -5.94
C ALA A 139 -11.41 9.65 -6.78
N ALA A 140 -11.51 10.81 -7.44
CA ALA A 140 -10.44 11.40 -8.24
C ALA A 140 -9.21 11.73 -7.39
N GLU A 141 -9.41 12.37 -6.24
CA GLU A 141 -8.33 12.69 -5.29
C GLU A 141 -7.65 11.43 -4.75
N CYS A 142 -8.44 10.43 -4.33
CA CYS A 142 -7.89 9.16 -3.86
C CYS A 142 -7.10 8.42 -4.94
N ALA A 143 -7.60 8.44 -6.19
CA ALA A 143 -6.92 7.83 -7.33
C ALA A 143 -5.60 8.57 -7.64
N GLN A 144 -5.62 9.90 -7.68
CA GLN A 144 -4.41 10.69 -7.89
C GLN A 144 -3.36 10.43 -6.82
N ASN A 145 -3.78 10.42 -5.54
CA ASN A 145 -2.89 10.12 -4.43
C ASN A 145 -2.32 8.70 -4.50
N PHE A 146 -3.14 7.72 -4.90
CA PHE A 146 -2.68 6.35 -5.09
C PHE A 146 -1.66 6.24 -6.23
N VAL A 147 -1.92 6.85 -7.39
CA VAL A 147 -0.99 6.82 -8.52
C VAL A 147 0.33 7.49 -8.17
N SER A 148 0.29 8.66 -7.52
CA SER A 148 1.52 9.34 -7.08
C SER A 148 2.31 8.50 -6.06
N ALA A 149 1.63 7.89 -5.08
CA ALA A 149 2.28 7.03 -4.10
C ALA A 149 2.85 5.76 -4.73
N LEU A 150 2.12 5.15 -5.67
CA LEU A 150 2.57 3.97 -6.41
C LEU A 150 3.80 4.30 -7.25
N ALA A 151 3.81 5.43 -7.96
CA ALA A 151 4.96 5.86 -8.76
C ALA A 151 6.22 6.03 -7.90
N ALA A 152 6.12 6.79 -6.80
CA ALA A 152 7.24 6.99 -5.87
C ALA A 152 7.69 5.67 -5.22
N PHE A 153 6.74 4.80 -4.88
CA PHE A 153 7.05 3.48 -4.34
C PHE A 153 7.79 2.60 -5.36
N THR A 154 7.33 2.57 -6.61
CA THR A 154 7.97 1.78 -7.67
C THR A 154 9.34 2.31 -8.04
N GLU A 155 9.54 3.63 -8.03
CA GLU A 155 10.86 4.24 -8.22
C GLU A 155 11.81 3.81 -7.11
N LYS A 156 11.37 3.91 -5.85
CA LYS A 156 12.18 3.46 -4.72
C LYS A 156 12.49 1.97 -4.80
N LEU A 157 11.49 1.14 -5.10
CA LEU A 157 11.68 -0.30 -5.23
C LEU A 157 12.71 -0.62 -6.31
N LEU A 158 12.65 0.06 -7.46
CA LEU A 158 13.61 -0.13 -8.55
C LEU A 158 15.04 0.22 -8.10
N LEU A 159 15.22 1.34 -7.40
CA LEU A 159 16.54 1.75 -6.90
C LEU A 159 17.12 0.74 -5.90
N GLU A 160 16.30 0.26 -4.95
CA GLU A 160 16.73 -0.74 -3.96
C GLU A 160 17.09 -2.08 -4.63
N LEU A 161 16.39 -2.44 -5.71
CA LEU A 161 16.71 -3.62 -6.51
C LEU A 161 17.98 -3.44 -7.34
N ASP A 162 18.23 -2.25 -7.89
CA ASP A 162 19.44 -1.94 -8.67
C ASP A 162 20.70 -1.91 -7.80
N GLU A 163 20.57 -1.47 -6.54
CA GLU A 163 21.65 -1.49 -5.55
C GLU A 163 21.90 -2.88 -4.93
N SER A 164 21.04 -3.86 -5.19
CA SER A 164 21.15 -5.20 -4.63
C SER A 164 22.16 -6.06 -5.37
N VAL A 165 22.99 -6.80 -4.62
CA VAL A 165 23.92 -7.79 -5.16
C VAL A 165 23.14 -8.97 -5.74
N THR A 166 23.50 -9.40 -6.95
CA THR A 166 22.95 -10.57 -7.64
C THR A 166 23.95 -11.72 -7.69
N ILE A 167 23.48 -12.91 -8.06
CA ILE A 167 24.34 -14.10 -8.11
C ILE A 167 25.50 -13.93 -9.10
N ASP A 168 25.28 -13.11 -10.12
CA ASP A 168 26.23 -12.83 -11.19
C ASP A 168 27.36 -11.89 -10.72
N ASP A 169 27.15 -11.16 -9.63
CA ASP A 169 28.14 -10.27 -9.02
C ASP A 169 29.13 -11.01 -8.09
N VAL A 170 28.81 -12.26 -7.72
CA VAL A 170 29.61 -13.06 -6.78
C VAL A 170 30.58 -13.98 -7.52
N GLN A 171 31.87 -13.93 -7.14
CA GLN A 171 32.88 -14.84 -7.70
C GLN A 171 32.49 -16.30 -7.55
N VAL A 172 32.70 -17.08 -8.61
CA VAL A 172 32.51 -18.54 -8.58
C VAL A 172 33.61 -19.15 -7.73
N ALA A 173 33.24 -20.01 -6.78
CA ALA A 173 34.19 -20.79 -5.99
C ALA A 173 35.16 -21.53 -6.93
N SER A 174 36.47 -21.39 -6.67
CA SER A 174 37.48 -22.08 -7.47
C SER A 174 37.48 -23.57 -7.11
N LYS A 175 37.48 -24.44 -8.14
CA LYS A 175 37.56 -25.89 -7.97
C LYS A 175 38.90 -26.34 -7.40
#